data_AF-A0AAN8UH12-F1
#
_entry.id   AF-A0AAN8UH12-F1
#
_cell.length_a   1.000
_cell.length_b   1.000
_cell.length_c   1.000
_cell.angle_alpha   90.00
_cell.angle_beta   90.00
_cell.angle_gamma   90.00
#
_symmetry.space_group_name_H-M   'P 1'
#
loop_
_entity.id
_entity.type
_entity.pdbx_description
1 polymer ?
#
loop_
_entity_poly.entity_id
_entity_poly.type
_entity_poly.pdbx_seq_one_letter_code
_entity_poly.pdbx_strand_id
1 'polypeptide(L)'
;MASFKKEVVFASNGLNYDRARQIKAFDDSKVGVKGLLDAGIQETPQFFVMPSGDICYKKSDSILQKLQIPIINLQDIDKDAMRHKDAINEIK
;
A
#
# COMPACT_ATOMS: atom_id res chain seq x y z
N MET A 1 -10.46 21.53 16.28
CA MET A 1 -9.56 20.63 15.53
C MET A 1 -9.50 19.31 16.28
N ALA A 2 -9.88 18.19 15.67
CA ALA A 2 -9.88 16.89 16.33
C ALA A 2 -8.42 16.44 16.53
N SER A 3 -7.97 16.45 17.79
CA SER A 3 -6.60 16.09 18.13
C SER A 3 -6.50 14.56 18.18
N PHE A 4 -5.71 13.97 17.28
CA PHE A 4 -5.36 12.56 17.34
C PHE A 4 -4.45 12.37 18.56
N LYS A 5 -5.02 11.87 19.67
CA LYS A 5 -4.26 11.73 20.92
C LYS A 5 -3.28 10.57 20.80
N LYS A 6 -2.00 10.84 21.07
CA LYS A 6 -0.92 9.85 21.17
C LYS A 6 -1.35 8.65 22.04
N GLU A 7 -2.09 8.88 23.11
CA GLU A 7 -2.63 7.83 24.00
C GLU A 7 -3.52 6.79 23.30
N VAL A 8 -4.24 7.14 22.23
CA VAL A 8 -5.13 6.20 21.50
C VAL A 8 -4.32 5.19 20.68
N VAL A 9 -3.11 5.56 20.27
CA VAL A 9 -2.18 4.71 19.51
C VAL A 9 -1.33 3.83 20.42
N PHE A 10 -0.95 4.35 21.60
CA PHE A 10 0.03 3.74 22.50
C PHE A 10 -0.55 3.20 23.80
N ALA A 11 -1.87 2.97 23.89
CA ALA A 11 -2.47 2.27 25.03
C ALA A 11 -2.07 0.78 25.01
N SER A 12 -0.80 0.51 25.28
CA SER A 12 -0.23 -0.82 25.51
C SER A 12 0.33 -0.85 26.94
N ASN A 13 -0.55 -1.07 27.91
CA ASN A 13 -0.11 -1.63 29.19
C ASN A 13 0.16 -3.12 28.98
N GLY A 14 1.24 -3.48 28.27
CA GLY A 14 1.93 -4.78 28.19
C GLY A 14 1.17 -6.11 27.96
N LEU A 15 -0.15 -6.19 28.16
CA LEU A 15 -0.90 -7.44 28.33
C LEU A 15 -2.25 -7.47 27.57
N ASN A 16 -2.70 -6.36 26.97
CA ASN A 16 -4.00 -6.30 26.25
C ASN A 16 -3.91 -5.45 24.97
N TYR A 17 -3.25 -5.97 23.94
CA TYR A 17 -3.36 -5.40 22.60
C TYR A 17 -4.67 -5.85 21.96
N ASP A 18 -5.65 -4.95 21.90
CA ASP A 18 -6.91 -5.16 21.18
C ASP A 18 -6.88 -4.46 19.83
N ARG A 19 -6.56 -5.23 18.78
CA ARG A 19 -6.48 -4.75 17.40
C ARG A 19 -7.79 -4.10 16.93
N ALA A 20 -8.94 -4.66 17.30
CA ALA A 20 -10.24 -4.16 16.83
C ALA A 20 -10.53 -2.77 17.41
N ARG A 21 -10.22 -2.56 18.69
CA ARG A 21 -10.36 -1.24 19.33
C ARG A 21 -9.47 -0.18 18.69
N GLN A 22 -8.20 -0.50 18.41
CA GLN A 22 -7.29 0.46 17.79
C GLN A 22 -7.71 0.84 16.37
N ILE A 23 -8.13 -0.13 15.55
CA ILE A 23 -8.64 0.14 14.19
C ILE A 23 -9.89 1.01 14.26
N LYS A 24 -10.82 0.70 15.17
CA LYS A 24 -12.03 1.50 15.35
C LYS A 24 -11.70 2.94 15.74
N ALA A 25 -10.81 3.14 16.71
CA ALA A 25 -10.44 4.49 17.14
C ALA A 25 -9.72 5.28 16.04
N PHE A 26 -8.93 4.61 15.19
CA PHE A 26 -8.35 5.22 14.01
C PHE A 26 -9.43 5.60 12.97
N ASP A 27 -10.36 4.72 12.66
CA ASP A 27 -11.43 5.04 11.70
C ASP A 27 -12.37 6.15 12.22
N ASP A 28 -12.72 6.13 13.51
CA ASP A 28 -13.57 7.14 14.17
C ASP A 28 -12.94 8.54 14.15
N SER A 29 -11.61 8.63 14.14
CA SER A 29 -10.89 9.91 14.04
C SER A 29 -11.13 10.63 12.71
N LYS A 30 -11.45 9.87 11.65
CA LYS A 30 -11.59 10.32 10.26
C LYS A 30 -10.41 11.12 9.69
N VAL A 31 -9.21 11.00 10.26
CA VAL A 31 -8.02 11.74 9.79
C VAL A 31 -7.26 11.04 8.66
N GLY A 32 -7.50 9.74 8.47
CA GLY A 32 -6.79 8.90 7.50
C GLY A 32 -5.28 8.76 7.79
N VAL A 33 -4.54 8.13 6.86
CA VAL A 33 -3.09 7.93 7.03
C VAL A 33 -2.29 9.23 6.94
N LYS A 34 -2.79 10.24 6.22
CA LYS A 34 -2.17 11.57 6.17
C LYS A 34 -2.20 12.25 7.55
N GLY A 35 -3.33 12.14 8.26
CA GLY A 35 -3.46 12.72 9.59
C GLY A 35 -2.51 12.11 10.63
N LEU A 36 -2.06 10.87 10.42
CA LEU A 36 -1.00 10.27 11.25
C LEU A 36 0.33 10.98 11.06
N LEU A 37 0.70 11.27 9.80
CA LEU A 37 1.92 12.00 9.46
C LEU A 37 1.86 13.43 9.98
N ASP A 38 0.75 14.13 9.75
CA ASP A 38 0.55 15.51 10.20
C ASP A 38 0.57 15.61 11.75
N ALA A 39 0.20 14.53 12.46
CA ALA A 39 0.28 14.44 13.92
C ALA A 39 1.70 14.15 14.45
N GLY A 40 2.68 13.91 13.59
CA GLY A 40 4.08 13.70 13.97
C GLY A 40 4.32 12.41 14.76
N ILE A 41 3.56 11.34 14.47
CA ILE A 41 3.83 10.03 15.10
C ILE A 41 5.20 9.51 14.68
N GLN A 42 5.97 8.99 15.63
CA GLN A 42 7.32 8.45 15.37
C GLN A 42 7.31 6.95 15.09
N GLU A 43 6.36 6.23 15.70
CA GLU A 43 6.24 4.77 15.58
C GLU A 43 5.01 4.40 14.77
N THR A 44 5.15 3.37 13.94
CA THR A 44 4.03 2.84 13.14
C THR A 44 3.05 2.09 14.06
N PRO A 45 1.74 2.41 14.03
CA PRO A 45 0.75 1.69 14.84
C PRO A 45 0.74 0.19 14.50
N GLN A 46 0.67 -0.65 15.53
CA GLN A 46 0.82 -2.10 15.40
C GLN A 46 -0.18 -2.75 14.43
N PHE A 47 -1.38 -2.17 14.27
CA PHE A 47 -2.39 -2.71 13.35
C PHE A 47 -2.06 -2.48 11.86
N PHE A 48 -1.09 -1.62 11.52
CA PHE A 48 -0.51 -1.48 10.18
C PHE A 48 0.65 -2.46 9.93
N VAL A 49 1.16 -3.13 10.96
CA VAL A 49 2.26 -4.08 10.83
C VAL A 49 1.71 -5.40 10.29
N MET A 50 2.19 -5.80 9.11
CA MET A 50 1.86 -7.08 8.50
C MET A 50 2.56 -8.22 9.25
N PRO A 51 1.84 -9.31 9.62
CA PRO A 51 2.46 -10.47 10.25
C PRO A 51 3.56 -11.07 9.37
N SER A 52 4.63 -11.58 9.99
CA SER A 52 5.80 -12.12 9.28
C SER A 52 5.49 -13.28 8.33
N GLY A 53 4.42 -14.05 8.59
CA GLY A 53 3.97 -15.13 7.71
C GLY A 53 3.29 -14.68 6.41
N ASP A 54 2.79 -13.45 6.37
CA ASP A 54 2.12 -12.87 5.20
C ASP A 54 3.09 -12.07 4.32
N ILE A 55 4.35 -11.94 4.76
CA ILE A 55 5.42 -11.27 4.01
C ILE A 55 5.88 -12.21 2.88
N CYS A 56 5.12 -12.25 1.79
CA CYS A 56 5.60 -12.77 0.50
C CYS A 56 6.52 -11.73 -0.18
N TYR A 57 7.44 -11.13 0.57
CA TYR A 57 8.51 -10.33 -0.02
C TYR A 57 9.70 -11.26 -0.17
N LYS A 58 9.71 -12.03 -1.26
CA LYS A 58 10.97 -12.63 -1.73
C LYS A 58 11.88 -11.46 -2.05
N LYS A 59 12.88 -11.23 -1.18
CA LYS A 59 13.96 -10.26 -1.38
C LYS A 59 14.40 -10.39 -2.83
N SER A 60 14.08 -9.38 -3.63
CA SER A 60 14.07 -9.39 -5.09
C SER A 60 14.93 -10.50 -5.67
N ASP A 61 14.32 -11.61 -6.08
CA ASP A 61 15.01 -12.55 -6.96
C ASP A 61 15.52 -11.68 -8.13
N SER A 62 16.80 -11.78 -8.47
CA SER A 62 17.41 -11.05 -9.59
C SER A 62 16.66 -11.28 -10.92
N ILE A 63 15.81 -12.30 -10.95
CA ILE A 63 14.82 -12.62 -11.98
C ILE A 63 13.73 -11.53 -12.06
N LEU A 64 13.16 -11.08 -10.93
CA LEU A 64 12.09 -10.06 -10.90
C LEU A 64 12.59 -8.67 -11.32
N GLN A 65 13.87 -8.34 -11.07
CA GLN A 65 14.46 -7.08 -11.51
C GLN A 65 14.59 -6.97 -13.05
N LYS A 66 14.55 -8.12 -13.75
CA LYS A 66 14.57 -8.19 -15.21
C LYS A 66 13.18 -8.27 -15.82
N LEU A 67 12.13 -8.45 -15.01
CA LEU A 67 10.75 -8.42 -15.47
C LEU A 67 10.31 -6.95 -15.60
N GLN A 68 10.23 -6.47 -16.83
CA GLN A 68 9.62 -5.19 -17.15
C GLN A 68 8.17 -5.44 -17.58
N ILE A 69 7.23 -4.71 -16.96
CA ILE A 69 5.85 -4.69 -17.45
C ILE A 69 5.86 -3.98 -18.81
N PRO A 70 5.39 -4.60 -19.90
CA PRO A 70 5.40 -3.98 -21.21
C PRO A 70 4.46 -2.77 -21.25
N ILE A 71 4.90 -1.71 -21.93
CA ILE A 71 4.07 -0.56 -22.25
C ILE A 71 3.70 -0.70 -23.73
N ILE A 72 2.41 -0.88 -24.00
CA ILE A 72 1.90 -1.06 -25.36
C ILE A 72 1.22 0.24 -25.78
N ASN A 73 1.65 0.80 -26.92
CA ASN A 73 1.01 1.97 -27.47
C ASN A 73 -0.21 1.57 -28.32
N LEU A 74 -1.42 1.97 -27.90
CA LEU A 74 -2.68 1.66 -28.59
C LEU A 74 -3.15 2.79 -29.51
N GLN A 75 -2.33 3.80 -29.76
CA GLN A 75 -2.69 4.92 -30.63
C GLN A 75 -2.97 4.45 -32.07
N ASP A 76 -4.07 4.93 -32.64
CA ASP A 76 -4.49 4.72 -34.04
C ASP A 76 -4.64 3.23 -34.45
N ILE A 77 -4.80 2.34 -33.48
CA ILE A 77 -4.93 0.91 -33.67
C ILE A 77 -6.20 0.51 -34.46
N ASP A 78 -7.21 1.37 -34.44
CA ASP A 78 -8.47 1.26 -35.16
C ASP A 78 -8.40 1.84 -36.59
N LYS A 79 -7.34 2.60 -36.90
CA LYS A 79 -7.19 3.34 -38.17
C LYS A 79 -6.07 2.78 -39.04
N ASP A 80 -5.05 2.18 -38.45
CA ASP A 80 -3.90 1.62 -39.16
C ASP A 80 -3.72 0.14 -38.82
N ALA A 81 -3.98 -0.73 -39.79
CA ALA A 81 -3.81 -2.17 -39.66
C ALA A 81 -2.36 -2.58 -39.36
N MET A 82 -1.37 -1.78 -39.78
CA MET A 82 0.04 -2.02 -39.41
C MET A 82 0.27 -1.70 -37.94
N ARG A 83 -0.32 -0.62 -37.40
CA ARG A 83 -0.24 -0.30 -35.96
C ARG A 83 -0.92 -1.35 -35.09
N HIS A 84 -2.07 -1.87 -35.53
CA HIS A 84 -2.72 -3.00 -34.87
C HIS A 84 -1.82 -4.24 -34.83
N LYS A 85 -1.13 -4.54 -35.93
CA LYS A 85 -0.21 -5.66 -35.99
C LYS A 85 1.03 -5.44 -35.11
N ASP A 86 1.60 -4.24 -35.11
CA ASP A 86 2.73 -3.88 -34.27
C ASP A 86 2.40 -4.02 -32.78
N ALA A 87 1.24 -3.51 -32.34
CA ALA A 87 0.77 -3.61 -30.96
C ALA A 87 0.55 -5.07 -30.52
N ILE A 88 0.06 -5.94 -31.41
CA ILE A 88 -0.05 -7.38 -31.13
C ILE A 88 1.33 -8.01 -30.93
N ASN A 89 2.33 -7.62 -31.73
CA ASN A 89 3.69 -8.16 -31.60
C ASN A 89 4.42 -7.69 -30.33
N GLU A 90 3.97 -6.59 -29.71
CA GLU A 90 4.51 -6.10 -28.44
C GLU A 90 3.97 -6.88 -27.21
N ILE A 91 2.88 -7.64 -27.38
CA ILE A 91 2.35 -8.53 -26.33
C ILE A 91 3.25 -9.77 -26.24
N LYS A 92 3.92 -9.95 -25.10
CA LYS A 92 4.79 -11.09 -24.80
C LYS A 92 4.16 -12.06 -23.81
#